data_AF-M3GV85-F1
#
_entry.id   AF-M3GV85-F1
#
_cell.length_a   1.000
_cell.length_b   1.000
_cell.length_c   1.000
_cell.angle_alpha   90.00
_cell.angle_beta   90.00
_cell.angle_gamma   90.00
#
_symmetry.space_group_name_H-M   'P 1'
#
loop_
_entity.id
_entity.type
_entity.pdbx_description
1 polymer ?
#
loop_
_entity_poly.entity_id
_entity_poly.type
_entity_poly.pdbx_seq_one_letter_code
_entity_poly.pdbx_strand_id
1 'polypeptide(L)'
;MILENINESYLKIDLSDLEIFWGKSKSTTRLGHYDPTHKMIVINPILSLESVPNFVLEYIVFHELLHVHFPIIRKKGRNVIHSREFKTFEKKFSDYIRANAWLKSEFYRTMFLHRIL
;
A
#
# COMPACT_ATOMS: atom_id res chain seq x y z
N MET A 1 -13.52 7.50 5.37
CA MET A 1 -13.33 6.34 4.47
C MET A 1 -12.00 5.68 4.85
N ILE A 2 -11.54 4.63 4.16
CA ILE A 2 -10.34 3.88 4.58
C ILE A 2 -9.10 4.78 4.70
N LEU A 3 -8.91 5.72 3.78
CA LEU A 3 -7.77 6.63 3.76
C LEU A 3 -7.75 7.56 4.98
N GLU A 4 -8.88 8.19 5.32
CA GLU A 4 -8.96 9.11 6.45
C GLU A 4 -8.77 8.39 7.78
N ASN A 5 -9.35 7.18 7.94
CA ASN A 5 -9.19 6.38 9.15
C ASN A 5 -7.73 5.99 9.39
N ILE A 6 -7.03 5.59 8.33
CA ILE A 6 -5.61 5.25 8.39
C ILE A 6 -4.77 6.50 8.69
N ASN A 7 -5.05 7.62 8.02
CA ASN A 7 -4.33 8.85 8.28
C ASN A 7 -4.47 9.32 9.74
N GLU A 8 -5.69 9.35 10.27
CA GLU A 8 -5.96 9.77 11.65
C GLU A 8 -5.27 8.88 12.68
N SER A 9 -5.18 7.57 12.38
CA SER A 9 -4.57 6.59 13.28
C SER A 9 -3.04 6.67 13.33
N TYR A 10 -2.37 7.02 12.23
CA TYR A 10 -0.93 6.81 12.10
C TYR A 10 -0.08 8.04 11.75
N LEU A 11 -0.58 8.97 10.91
CA LEU A 11 0.26 10.02 10.32
C LEU A 11 -0.26 11.43 10.56
N LYS A 12 -1.58 11.62 10.62
CA LYS A 12 -2.25 12.91 10.86
C LYS A 12 -1.72 14.03 9.96
N ILE A 13 -1.50 13.71 8.68
CA ILE A 13 -1.05 14.67 7.66
C ILE A 13 -2.24 15.28 6.93
N ASP A 14 -2.00 16.38 6.21
CA ASP A 14 -2.99 16.97 5.33
C ASP A 14 -3.26 16.06 4.11
N LEU A 15 -4.54 15.79 3.83
CA LEU A 15 -5.02 14.98 2.72
C LEU A 15 -5.77 15.78 1.66
N SER A 16 -5.86 17.11 1.79
CA SER A 16 -6.74 17.98 0.99
C SER A 16 -6.65 17.77 -0.52
N ASP A 17 -5.47 17.42 -1.05
CA ASP A 17 -5.22 17.16 -2.47
C ASP A 17 -4.93 15.68 -2.80
N LEU A 18 -5.14 14.75 -1.86
CA LEU A 18 -4.81 13.33 -2.05
C LEU A 18 -6.07 12.50 -2.29
N GLU A 19 -6.11 11.85 -3.44
CA GLU A 19 -7.23 10.96 -3.79
C GLU A 19 -6.81 9.48 -3.76
N ILE A 20 -7.79 8.59 -3.58
CA ILE A 20 -7.58 7.13 -3.61
C ILE A 20 -8.53 6.48 -4.62
N PHE A 21 -7.98 5.61 -5.47
CA PHE A 21 -8.72 4.94 -6.55
C PHE A 21 -8.40 3.46 -6.65
N TRP A 22 -9.34 2.70 -7.22
CA TRP A 22 -9.05 1.38 -7.77
C TRP A 22 -8.39 1.53 -9.14
N GLY A 23 -7.35 0.73 -9.40
CA GLY A 23 -6.73 0.65 -10.72
C GLY A 23 -7.69 0.09 -11.78
N LYS A 24 -7.40 0.34 -13.06
CA LYS A 24 -8.24 -0.13 -14.18
C LYS A 24 -8.18 -1.64 -14.43
N SER A 25 -7.08 -2.28 -14.03
CA SER A 25 -6.83 -3.70 -14.25
C SER A 25 -6.00 -4.29 -13.12
N LYS A 26 -6.14 -5.60 -12.88
CA LYS A 26 -5.30 -6.33 -11.94
C LYS A 26 -3.84 -6.30 -12.42
N SER A 27 -2.92 -5.95 -11.53
CA SER A 27 -1.47 -6.07 -11.74
C SER A 27 -0.92 -7.27 -10.98
N THR A 28 0.01 -8.02 -11.55
CA THR A 28 0.69 -9.13 -10.85
C THR A 28 1.96 -8.67 -10.12
N THR A 29 2.42 -7.44 -10.35
CA THR A 29 3.71 -6.94 -9.87
C THR A 29 3.59 -5.86 -8.81
N ARG A 30 2.42 -5.21 -8.68
CA ARG A 30 2.17 -4.12 -7.72
C ARG A 30 0.78 -4.22 -7.12
N LEU A 31 0.67 -4.07 -5.80
CA LEU A 31 -0.60 -4.08 -5.06
C LEU A 31 -1.16 -2.68 -4.80
N GLY A 32 -0.29 -1.69 -4.75
CA GLY A 32 -0.62 -0.27 -4.66
C GLY A 32 0.52 0.53 -5.30
N HIS A 33 0.26 1.81 -5.55
CA HIS A 33 1.30 2.82 -5.71
C HIS A 33 0.73 4.21 -5.44
N TYR A 34 1.57 5.09 -4.89
CA TYR A 34 1.37 6.53 -4.95
C TYR A 34 1.93 7.11 -6.26
N ASP A 35 1.12 7.91 -6.95
CA ASP A 35 1.55 8.75 -8.09
C ASP A 35 1.67 10.22 -7.65
N PRO A 36 2.91 10.73 -7.51
CA PRO A 36 3.14 12.11 -7.09
C PRO A 36 2.74 13.16 -8.14
N THR A 37 2.62 12.78 -9.42
CA THR A 37 2.26 13.70 -10.51
C THR A 37 0.80 14.14 -10.38
N HIS A 38 -0.06 13.19 -10.03
CA HIS A 38 -1.51 13.39 -9.93
C HIS A 38 -2.01 13.40 -8.49
N LYS A 39 -1.11 13.30 -7.50
CA LYS A 39 -1.42 13.20 -6.07
C LYS A 39 -2.50 12.16 -5.78
N MET A 40 -2.27 10.92 -6.23
CA MET A 40 -3.24 9.84 -6.04
C MET A 40 -2.60 8.54 -5.56
N ILE A 41 -3.31 7.82 -4.71
CA ILE A 41 -3.02 6.42 -4.34
C ILE A 41 -3.89 5.52 -5.22
N VAL A 42 -3.26 4.63 -5.98
CA VAL A 42 -3.96 3.67 -6.83
C VAL A 42 -3.78 2.27 -6.28
N ILE A 43 -4.89 1.66 -5.86
CA ILE A 43 -4.95 0.33 -5.28
C ILE A 43 -5.29 -0.70 -6.36
N ASN A 44 -4.58 -1.82 -6.37
CA ASN A 44 -4.84 -2.91 -7.29
C ASN A 44 -6.23 -3.53 -7.02
N PRO A 45 -7.10 -3.67 -8.03
CA PRO A 45 -8.43 -4.28 -7.89
C PRO A 45 -8.44 -5.68 -7.30
N ILE A 46 -7.32 -6.41 -7.31
CA ILE A 46 -7.28 -7.72 -6.66
C ILE A 46 -7.53 -7.65 -5.15
N LEU A 47 -7.24 -6.50 -4.53
CA LEU A 47 -7.48 -6.28 -3.10
C LEU A 47 -8.95 -6.01 -2.76
N SER A 48 -9.84 -5.91 -3.74
CA SER A 48 -11.29 -5.79 -3.53
C SER A 48 -12.01 -7.16 -3.47
N LEU A 49 -11.28 -8.27 -3.65
CA LEU A 49 -11.86 -9.61 -3.56
C LEU A 49 -12.21 -9.94 -2.11
N GLU A 50 -13.38 -10.56 -1.87
CA GLU A 50 -13.83 -10.94 -0.51
C GLU A 50 -12.85 -11.84 0.23
N SER A 51 -12.04 -12.60 -0.51
CA SER A 51 -11.02 -13.47 0.06
C SER A 51 -9.79 -12.72 0.59
N VAL A 52 -9.67 -11.42 0.33
CA VAL A 52 -8.62 -10.56 0.87
C VAL A 52 -9.08 -10.00 2.21
N PRO A 53 -8.39 -10.31 3.31
CA PRO A 53 -8.75 -9.75 4.61
C PRO A 53 -8.60 -8.22 4.62
N ASN A 54 -9.53 -7.52 5.29
CA ASN A 54 -9.53 -6.05 5.38
C ASN A 54 -8.18 -5.48 5.87
N PHE A 55 -7.54 -6.12 6.86
CA PHE A 55 -6.25 -5.68 7.37
C PHE A 55 -5.13 -5.68 6.31
N VAL A 56 -5.26 -6.46 5.24
CA VAL A 56 -4.31 -6.46 4.11
C VAL A 56 -4.54 -5.25 3.24
N LEU A 57 -5.79 -4.95 2.89
CA LEU A 57 -6.13 -3.74 2.14
C LEU A 57 -5.70 -2.49 2.90
N GLU A 58 -6.04 -2.41 4.19
CA GLU A 58 -5.62 -1.33 5.08
C GLU A 58 -4.10 -1.18 5.18
N TYR A 59 -3.36 -2.30 5.28
CA TYR A 59 -1.90 -2.27 5.27
C TYR A 59 -1.34 -1.71 3.96
N ILE A 60 -1.87 -2.11 2.80
CA ILE A 60 -1.42 -1.58 1.51
C ILE A 60 -1.76 -0.09 1.38
N VAL A 61 -2.95 0.35 1.79
CA VAL A 61 -3.30 1.78 1.81
C VAL A 61 -2.34 2.55 2.72
N PHE A 62 -2.02 2.03 3.90
CA PHE A 62 -1.04 2.64 4.79
C PHE A 62 0.36 2.71 4.18
N HIS A 63 0.81 1.65 3.51
CA HIS A 63 2.10 1.62 2.80
C HIS A 63 2.18 2.72 1.73
N GLU A 64 1.12 2.89 0.94
CA GLU A 64 1.08 3.95 -0.08
C GLU A 64 0.97 5.34 0.52
N LEU A 65 0.26 5.51 1.64
CA LEU A 65 0.24 6.78 2.36
C LEU A 65 1.61 7.14 2.96
N LEU A 66 2.40 6.14 3.37
CA LEU A 66 3.79 6.36 3.78
C LEU A 66 4.65 6.88 2.62
N HIS A 67 4.34 6.52 1.37
CA HIS A 67 5.02 7.09 0.21
C HIS A 67 4.70 8.56 -0.03
N VAL A 68 3.51 9.01 0.38
CA VAL A 68 3.16 10.44 0.41
C VAL A 68 3.98 11.16 1.48
N HIS A 69 4.05 10.59 2.69
CA HIS A 69 4.72 11.22 3.83
C HIS A 69 6.26 11.18 3.73
N PHE A 70 6.83 10.12 3.16
CA PHE A 70 8.27 9.92 2.98
C PHE A 70 8.63 9.91 1.50
N PRO A 71 8.85 11.08 0.89
CA PRO A 71 9.19 11.16 -0.53
C PRO A 71 10.55 10.51 -0.82
N ILE A 72 10.76 10.13 -2.08
CA ILE A 72 11.99 9.49 -2.54
C ILE A 72 13.18 10.44 -2.32
N ILE A 73 14.17 9.97 -1.56
CA ILE A 73 15.42 10.71 -1.34
C ILE A 73 16.56 10.15 -2.21
N ARG A 74 17.47 11.00 -2.69
CA ARG A 74 18.70 10.57 -3.36
C ARG A 74 19.86 10.48 -2.38
N LYS A 75 20.49 9.31 -2.27
CA LYS A 75 21.69 9.07 -1.45
C LYS A 75 22.77 8.38 -2.27
N LYS A 76 23.94 9.00 -2.39
CA LYS A 76 25.09 8.48 -3.18
C LYS A 76 24.70 8.09 -4.62
N GLY A 77 23.93 8.95 -5.29
CA GLY A 77 23.48 8.72 -6.68
C GLY A 77 22.36 7.68 -6.86
N ARG A 78 21.83 7.09 -5.78
CA ARG A 78 20.72 6.12 -5.84
C ARG A 78 19.47 6.65 -5.17
N ASN A 79 18.32 6.29 -5.72
CA ASN A 79 17.01 6.56 -5.08
C ASN A 79 16.83 5.63 -3.88
N VAL A 80 16.41 6.18 -2.75
CA VAL A 80 16.03 5.44 -1.55
C VAL A 80 14.52 5.65 -1.36
N ILE A 81 13.77 4.61 -1.70
CA ILE A 81 12.29 4.61 -1.68
C ILE A 81 11.78 4.28 -0.27
N HIS A 82 12.36 3.26 0.37
CA HIS A 82 12.02 2.84 1.74
C HIS A 82 13.20 3.12 2.67
N SER A 83 13.28 4.35 3.18
CA SER A 83 14.31 4.75 4.16
C SER A 83 14.17 3.98 5.48
N ARG A 84 15.11 4.20 6.41
CA ARG A 84 15.03 3.60 7.76
C ARG A 84 13.81 4.11 8.51
N GLU A 85 13.51 5.40 8.36
CA GLU A 85 12.36 6.08 8.95
C GLU A 85 11.06 5.51 8.37
N PHE A 86 10.97 5.36 7.04
CA PHE A 86 9.83 4.71 6.38
C PHE A 86 9.56 3.34 7.00
N LYS A 87 10.57 2.46 7.05
CA LYS A 87 10.44 1.09 7.59
C LYS A 87 10.08 1.08 9.08
N THR A 88 10.49 2.11 9.82
CA THR A 88 10.15 2.25 11.24
C THR A 88 8.67 2.60 11.40
N PHE A 89 8.15 3.50 10.58
CA PHE A 89 6.72 3.84 10.57
C PHE A 89 5.85 2.72 10.01
N GLU A 90 6.31 2.02 8.97
CA GLU A 90 5.60 0.89 8.39
C GLU A 90 5.28 -0.19 9.43
N LYS A 91 6.24 -0.46 10.33
CA LYS A 91 6.08 -1.43 11.43
C LYS A 91 5.09 -0.99 12.53
N LYS A 92 4.64 0.27 12.53
CA LYS A 92 3.65 0.75 13.50
C LYS A 92 2.22 0.31 13.17
N PHE A 93 1.97 -0.15 11.95
CA PHE A 93 0.65 -0.67 11.58
C PHE A 93 0.27 -1.84 12.49
N SER A 94 -0.93 -1.80 13.07
CA SER A 94 -1.40 -2.76 14.10
C SER A 94 -1.25 -4.21 13.65
N ASP A 95 -1.58 -4.49 12.40
CA ASP A 95 -1.54 -5.83 11.82
C ASP A 95 -0.33 -6.05 10.91
N TYR A 96 0.75 -5.26 11.07
CA TYR A 96 1.94 -5.31 10.20
C TYR A 96 2.45 -6.75 10.00
N ILE A 97 2.58 -7.51 11.10
CA ILE A 97 3.05 -8.91 11.06
C ILE A 97 2.07 -9.80 10.31
N ARG A 98 0.76 -9.67 10.59
CA ARG A 98 -0.30 -10.49 9.98
C ARG A 98 -0.45 -10.20 8.49
N ALA A 99 -0.45 -8.93 8.10
CA ALA A 99 -0.50 -8.50 6.70
C ALA A 99 0.70 -9.04 5.92
N ASN A 100 1.92 -8.88 6.45
CA ASN A 100 3.13 -9.40 5.82
C ASN A 100 3.16 -10.93 5.74
N ALA A 101 2.64 -11.64 6.74
CA ALA A 101 2.51 -13.10 6.69
C ALA A 101 1.53 -13.54 5.60
N TRP A 102 0.38 -12.88 5.51
CA TRP A 102 -0.61 -13.16 4.47
C TRP A 102 -0.07 -12.90 3.06
N LEU A 103 0.64 -11.78 2.85
CA LEU A 103 1.29 -11.43 1.57
C LEU A 103 2.43 -12.39 1.17
N LYS A 104 2.88 -13.24 2.09
CA LYS A 104 3.87 -14.30 1.84
C LYS A 104 3.25 -15.70 1.77
N SER A 105 1.94 -15.83 1.94
CA SER A 105 1.24 -17.11 1.95
C SER A 105 1.08 -17.70 0.55
N GLU A 106 0.90 -19.02 0.48
CA GLU A 106 0.54 -19.69 -0.78
C GLU A 106 -0.81 -19.23 -1.32
N PHE A 107 -1.76 -18.93 -0.42
CA PHE A 107 -3.06 -18.38 -0.80
C PHE A 107 -2.90 -17.08 -1.62
N TYR A 108 -2.08 -16.15 -1.14
CA TYR A 108 -1.79 -14.94 -1.89
C TYR A 108 -1.13 -15.22 -3.25
N ARG A 109 -0.20 -16.18 -3.31
CA ARG A 109 0.45 -16.56 -4.58
C ARG A 109 -0.56 -17.09 -5.60
N THR A 110 -1.48 -17.96 -5.17
CA THR A 110 -2.45 -18.58 -6.08
C THR A 110 -3.49 -17.61 -6.65
N MET A 111 -3.72 -16.47 -5.99
CA MET A 111 -4.60 -15.40 -6.50
C MET A 111 -4.13 -14.84 -7.85
N PHE A 112 -2.85 -14.97 -8.19
CA PHE A 112 -2.29 -14.55 -9.48
C PHE A 112 -1.99 -15.70 -10.44
N LEU A 113 -2.03 -16.94 -9.94
CA LEU A 113 -1.74 -18.15 -10.73
C LEU A 113 -2.96 -18.68 -11.48
N HIS A 114 -4.18 -18.41 -11.00
CA HIS A 114 -5.41 -18.82 -11.68
C HIS A 114 -5.83 -17.82 -12.77
N ARG A 115 -5.02 -17.77 -13.84
CA ARG A 115 -5.55 -17.67 -15.21
C ARG A 115 -5.66 -19.11 -15.70
N ILE A 116 -6.79 -19.48 -16.30
CA ILE A 116 -7.25 -20.84 -16.67
C ILE A 116 -8.10 -21.43 -15.54
N LEU A 117 -9.42 -21.22 -15.57
CA LEU A 117 -10.39 -21.84 -16.48
C LEU A 117 -11.41 -20.80 -16.93
#